data_AF-A0A4U7EL74-F1
#
_entry.id   AF-A0A4U7EL74-F1
#
_cell.length_a   1.000
_cell.length_b   1.000
_cell.length_c   1.000
_cell.angle_alpha   90.00
_cell.angle_beta   90.00
_cell.angle_gamma   90.00
#
_symmetry.space_group_name_H-M   'P 1'
#
loop_
_entity.id
_entity.type
_entity.pdbx_description
1 polymer ?
#
loop_
_entity_poly.entity_id
_entity_poly.type
_entity_poly.pdbx_seq_one_letter_code
_entity_poly.pdbx_strand_id
1 'polypeptide(L)'
;MASLISRVVLPALVPLTVQGSPVLLAVIACAGIGTGALFLVSLVAYRRRRTGRYRLISAAVGVLVLRSLVGAGTVLGIVPMPVHHFVEHSLDFLIAAMVLYAVYAYAPGSLNDSATAD
;
A
#
# COMPACT_ATOMS: atom_id res chain seq x y z
N MET A 1 -40.10 29.69 6.88
CA MET A 1 -38.86 30.33 6.38
C MET A 1 -37.63 30.09 7.29
N ALA A 2 -37.54 28.95 7.99
CA ALA A 2 -36.39 28.63 8.87
C ALA A 2 -35.60 27.36 8.45
N SER A 3 -35.96 26.69 7.35
CA SER A 3 -35.32 25.45 6.90
C SER A 3 -34.40 25.61 5.68
N LEU A 4 -34.35 26.78 5.04
CA LEU A 4 -33.49 27.03 3.88
C LEU A 4 -32.08 27.51 4.26
N ILE A 5 -31.90 28.13 5.44
CA ILE A 5 -30.61 28.66 5.88
C ILE A 5 -29.65 27.52 6.30
N SER A 6 -30.19 26.42 6.83
CA SER A 6 -29.38 25.27 7.25
C SER A 6 -28.70 24.53 6.08
N ARG A 7 -29.24 24.62 4.86
CA ARG A 7 -28.67 23.95 3.68
C ARG A 7 -27.58 24.75 2.97
N VAL A 8 -27.48 26.06 3.22
CA VAL A 8 -26.52 26.96 2.54
C VAL A 8 -25.36 27.38 3.44
N VAL A 9 -25.49 27.21 4.77
CA VAL A 9 -24.41 27.53 5.72
C VAL A 9 -23.45 26.35 5.96
N LEU A 10 -23.85 25.11 5.66
CA LEU A 10 -22.96 23.93 5.76
C LEU A 10 -21.92 23.70 4.63
N PRO A 11 -22.00 24.23 3.39
CA PRO A 11 -20.95 24.03 2.40
C PRO A 11 -19.81 25.06 2.52
N ALA A 12 -19.94 26.07 3.38
CA ALA A 12 -18.96 27.15 3.54
C ALA A 12 -18.00 26.96 4.74
N LEU A 13 -18.13 25.86 5.48
CA LEU A 13 -17.11 25.33 6.41
C LEU A 13 -16.21 24.26 5.75
N VAL A 14 -16.40 24.02 4.45
CA VAL A 14 -15.42 23.36 3.58
C VAL A 14 -14.51 24.38 2.88
N PRO A 15 -13.83 25.27 3.62
CA PRO A 15 -12.58 25.78 3.11
C PRO A 15 -11.47 25.52 4.12
N LEU A 16 -10.32 25.04 3.61
CA LEU A 16 -8.99 25.20 4.19
C LEU A 16 -8.29 24.00 4.89
N THR A 17 -8.41 22.73 4.44
CA THR A 17 -7.40 21.70 4.87
C THR A 17 -6.98 20.63 3.86
N VAL A 18 -7.54 20.52 2.64
CA VAL A 18 -7.23 19.37 1.77
C VAL A 18 -6.16 19.65 0.69
N GLN A 19 -5.81 20.91 0.41
CA GLN A 19 -4.61 21.23 -0.38
C GLN A 19 -3.42 21.49 0.57
N GLY A 20 -2.47 20.55 0.63
CA GLY A 20 -1.13 20.85 1.14
C GLY A 20 -0.98 20.97 2.66
N SER A 21 -1.65 20.12 3.45
CA SER A 21 -1.26 19.99 4.86
C SER A 21 0.19 19.50 4.93
N PRO A 22 1.15 20.28 5.46
CA PRO A 22 2.56 19.90 5.53
C PRO A 22 2.75 18.59 6.31
N VAL A 23 1.82 18.28 7.22
CA VAL A 23 1.76 17.00 7.93
C VAL A 23 1.48 15.84 6.99
N LEU A 24 0.52 15.95 6.09
CA LEU A 24 0.21 14.90 5.09
C LEU A 24 1.40 14.65 4.17
N LEU A 25 2.06 15.72 3.70
CA LEU A 25 3.27 15.61 2.90
C LEU A 25 4.42 14.94 3.68
N ALA A 26 4.63 15.30 4.94
CA ALA A 26 5.63 14.66 5.79
C ALA A 26 5.36 13.17 6.01
N VAL A 27 4.09 12.79 6.24
CA VAL A 27 3.69 11.38 6.39
C VAL A 27 3.89 10.60 5.08
N ILE A 28 3.51 11.18 3.94
CA ILE A 28 3.72 10.55 2.62
C ILE A 28 5.21 10.40 2.31
N ALA A 29 6.02 11.42 2.61
CA ALA A 29 7.46 11.34 2.43
C ALA A 29 8.08 10.26 3.34
N CYS A 30 7.69 10.20 4.62
CA CYS A 30 8.13 9.18 5.55
C CYS A 30 7.72 7.78 5.08
N ALA A 31 6.47 7.61 4.66
CA ALA A 31 5.95 6.37 4.11
C ALA A 31 6.72 5.96 2.85
N GLY A 32 6.94 6.88 1.91
CA GLY A 32 7.71 6.62 0.68
C GLY A 32 9.17 6.25 0.93
N ILE A 33 9.83 6.92 1.89
CA ILE A 33 11.20 6.58 2.29
C ILE A 33 11.23 5.19 2.95
N GLY A 34 10.30 4.92 3.86
CA GLY A 34 10.20 3.62 4.55
C GLY A 34 9.94 2.47 3.58
N THR A 35 8.95 2.61 2.68
CA THR A 35 8.64 1.58 1.68
C THR A 35 9.74 1.43 0.65
N GLY A 36 10.38 2.53 0.23
CA GLY A 36 11.55 2.52 -0.65
C GLY A 36 12.75 1.79 -0.04
N ALA A 37 13.06 2.03 1.24
CA ALA A 37 14.11 1.32 1.95
C ALA A 37 13.82 -0.18 2.05
N LEU A 38 12.59 -0.56 2.44
CA LEU A 38 12.15 -1.95 2.48
C LEU A 38 12.22 -2.62 1.09
N PHE A 39 11.91 -1.86 0.04
CA PHE A 39 12.03 -2.34 -1.35
C PHE A 39 13.48 -2.64 -1.70
N LEU A 40 14.41 -1.73 -1.41
CA LEU A 40 15.84 -1.95 -1.65
C LEU A 40 16.37 -3.17 -0.87
N VAL A 41 16.00 -3.31 0.41
CA VAL A 41 16.39 -4.46 1.23
C VAL A 41 15.83 -5.76 0.66
N SER A 42 14.55 -5.79 0.28
CA SER A 42 13.92 -6.97 -0.34
C SER A 42 14.55 -7.32 -1.69
N LEU A 43 14.91 -6.33 -2.50
CA LEU A 43 15.59 -6.50 -3.78
C LEU A 43 17.02 -7.04 -3.61
N VAL A 44 17.77 -6.54 -2.62
CA VAL A 44 19.11 -7.05 -2.27
C VAL A 44 19.03 -8.48 -1.75
N ALA A 45 18.05 -8.80 -0.90
CA ALA A 45 17.80 -10.16 -0.43
C ALA A 45 17.46 -11.11 -1.58
N TYR A 46 16.62 -10.66 -2.52
CA TYR A 46 16.30 -11.41 -3.73
C TYR A 46 17.53 -11.66 -4.60
N ARG A 47 18.34 -10.61 -4.86
CA ARG A 47 19.59 -10.73 -5.64
C ARG A 47 20.59 -11.71 -5.00
N ARG A 48 20.67 -11.76 -3.67
CA ARG A 48 21.57 -12.67 -2.94
C ARG A 48 21.12 -14.13 -2.91
N ARG A 49 19.81 -14.42 -2.87
CA ARG A 49 19.33 -15.79 -2.62
C ARG A 49 18.59 -16.46 -3.78
N ARG A 50 18.12 -15.71 -4.79
CA ARG A 50 17.44 -16.18 -6.03
C ARG A 50 16.34 -17.27 -5.86
N THR A 51 15.85 -17.52 -4.66
CA THR A 51 14.77 -18.49 -4.40
C THR A 51 13.40 -17.83 -4.56
N GLY A 52 12.42 -18.56 -5.11
CA GLY A 52 11.12 -18.01 -5.53
C GLY A 52 10.32 -17.29 -4.44
N ARG A 53 10.51 -17.67 -3.16
CA ARG A 53 9.97 -16.97 -1.97
C ARG A 53 10.33 -15.49 -1.94
N TYR A 54 11.60 -15.16 -2.13
CA TYR A 54 12.08 -13.78 -2.06
C TYR A 54 11.64 -12.94 -3.28
N ARG A 55 11.27 -13.57 -4.41
CA ARG A 55 10.69 -12.86 -5.56
C ARG A 55 9.33 -12.28 -5.24
N LEU A 56 8.45 -13.08 -4.65
CA LEU A 56 7.08 -12.67 -4.34
C LEU A 56 7.06 -11.58 -3.28
N ILE A 57 7.91 -11.70 -2.26
CA ILE A 57 8.03 -10.68 -1.22
C ILE A 57 8.58 -9.38 -1.81
N SER A 58 9.65 -9.45 -2.62
CA SER A 58 10.20 -8.25 -3.27
C SER A 58 9.22 -7.61 -4.26
N ALA A 59 8.44 -8.41 -4.99
CA ALA A 59 7.38 -7.92 -5.86
C ALA A 59 6.26 -7.23 -5.07
N ALA A 60 5.78 -7.84 -3.98
CA ALA A 60 4.75 -7.24 -3.12
C ALA A 60 5.21 -5.90 -2.52
N VAL A 61 6.46 -5.83 -2.05
CA VAL A 61 7.04 -4.57 -1.56
C VAL A 61 7.21 -3.55 -2.70
N GLY A 62 7.49 -3.98 -3.94
CA GLY A 62 7.50 -3.11 -5.10
C GLY A 62 6.12 -2.53 -5.45
N VAL A 63 5.07 -3.34 -5.34
CA VAL A 63 3.68 -2.90 -5.51
C VAL A 63 3.29 -1.88 -4.43
N LEU A 64 3.81 -2.04 -3.20
CA LEU A 64 3.64 -1.07 -2.10
C LEU A 64 4.27 0.29 -2.42
N VAL A 65 5.43 0.31 -3.10
CA VAL A 65 6.06 1.55 -3.59
C VAL A 65 5.19 2.23 -4.65
N LEU A 66 4.66 1.48 -5.61
CA LEU A 66 3.75 2.02 -6.63
C LEU A 66 2.51 2.67 -6.01
N ARG A 67 1.94 2.04 -4.96
CA ARG A 67 0.83 2.63 -4.19
C ARG A 67 1.23 3.98 -3.60
N SER A 68 2.40 4.08 -2.96
CA SER A 68 2.89 5.35 -2.41
C SER A 68 3.08 6.44 -3.49
N LEU A 69 3.54 6.07 -4.70
CA LEU A 69 3.64 7.02 -5.82
C LEU A 69 2.27 7.52 -6.28
N VAL A 70 1.27 6.65 -6.37
CA VAL A 70 -0.10 7.03 -6.75
C VAL A 70 -0.69 7.98 -5.71
N GLY A 71 -0.53 7.68 -4.42
CA GLY A 71 -0.94 8.58 -3.34
C GLY A 71 -0.26 9.95 -3.37
N ALA A 72 1.05 10.00 -3.63
CA ALA A 72 1.78 11.25 -3.82
C ALA A 72 1.30 12.01 -5.07
N GLY A 73 1.05 11.31 -6.17
CA GLY A 73 0.52 11.89 -7.40
C GLY A 73 -0.85 12.55 -7.20
N THR A 74 -1.70 11.99 -6.33
CA THR A 74 -2.99 12.60 -5.96
C THR A 74 -2.81 13.89 -5.18
N VAL A 75 -1.88 13.92 -4.21
CA VAL A 75 -1.60 15.13 -3.43
C VAL A 75 -0.97 16.23 -4.29
N LEU A 76 -0.15 15.87 -5.28
CA LEU A 76 0.42 16.79 -6.26
C LEU A 76 -0.59 17.25 -7.33
N GLY A 77 -1.82 16.71 -7.33
CA GLY A 77 -2.85 17.03 -8.31
C GLY A 77 -2.65 16.38 -9.69
N ILE A 78 -1.72 15.44 -9.81
CA ILE A 78 -1.41 14.69 -11.05
C ILE A 78 -2.42 13.57 -11.27
N VAL A 79 -2.86 12.90 -10.19
CA VAL A 79 -3.79 11.77 -10.26
C VAL A 79 -5.18 12.18 -9.75
N PRO A 80 -6.24 12.06 -10.56
CA PRO A 80 -7.60 12.31 -10.10
C PRO A 80 -8.03 11.36 -8.98
N MET A 81 -8.78 11.86 -8.00
CA MET A 81 -9.23 11.07 -6.84
C MET A 81 -9.93 9.74 -7.20
N PRO A 82 -10.82 9.66 -8.22
CA PRO A 82 -11.42 8.37 -8.61
C PRO A 82 -10.41 7.34 -9.12
N VAL A 83 -9.42 7.80 -9.88
CA VAL A 83 -8.33 6.95 -10.40
C VAL A 83 -7.46 6.47 -9.25
N HIS A 84 -7.09 7.36 -8.34
CA HIS A 84 -6.36 7.02 -7.14
C HIS A 84 -7.09 5.97 -6.30
N HIS A 85 -8.38 6.16 -6.02
CA HIS A 85 -9.13 5.22 -5.20
C HIS A 85 -9.18 3.83 -5.85
N PHE A 86 -9.45 3.76 -7.15
CA PHE A 86 -9.49 2.49 -7.89
C PHE A 86 -8.12 1.79 -7.94
N VAL A 87 -7.07 2.55 -8.28
CA VAL A 87 -5.71 2.01 -8.42
C VAL A 87 -5.17 1.59 -7.06
N GLU A 88 -5.26 2.41 -6.03
CA GLU A 88 -4.78 2.04 -4.69
C GLU A 88 -5.49 0.81 -4.15
N HIS A 89 -6.82 0.74 -4.29
CA HIS A 89 -7.57 -0.41 -3.79
C HIS A 89 -7.22 -1.70 -4.54
N SER A 90 -6.96 -1.60 -5.85
CA SER A 90 -6.50 -2.72 -6.66
C SER A 90 -5.08 -3.17 -6.28
N LEU A 91 -4.18 -2.22 -6.01
CA LEU A 91 -2.81 -2.51 -5.57
C LEU A 91 -2.82 -3.18 -4.18
N ASP A 92 -3.67 -2.72 -3.26
CA ASP A 92 -3.83 -3.32 -1.94
C ASP A 92 -4.29 -4.78 -2.02
N PHE A 93 -5.27 -5.07 -2.88
CA PHE A 93 -5.70 -6.43 -3.15
C PHE A 93 -4.56 -7.29 -3.74
N LEU A 94 -3.80 -6.75 -4.69
CA LEU A 94 -2.67 -7.45 -5.30
C LEU A 94 -1.56 -7.76 -4.30
N ILE A 95 -1.24 -6.82 -3.40
CA ILE A 95 -0.25 -7.01 -2.34
C ILE A 95 -0.70 -8.15 -1.42
N ALA A 96 -1.95 -8.12 -0.96
CA ALA A 96 -2.51 -9.17 -0.11
C ALA A 96 -2.49 -10.54 -0.80
N ALA A 97 -2.89 -10.60 -2.08
CA ALA A 97 -2.86 -11.82 -2.88
C ALA A 97 -1.43 -12.37 -3.05
N MET A 98 -0.44 -11.52 -3.33
CA MET A 98 0.97 -11.93 -3.43
C MET A 98 1.51 -12.47 -2.11
N VAL A 99 1.23 -11.79 -0.99
CA VAL A 99 1.66 -12.24 0.34
C VAL A 99 1.00 -13.58 0.69
N LEU A 100 -0.31 -13.72 0.48
CA LEU A 100 -1.04 -14.95 0.72
C LEU A 100 -0.52 -16.11 -0.14
N TYR A 101 -0.29 -15.86 -1.44
CA TYR A 101 0.29 -16.85 -2.34
C TYR A 101 1.70 -17.24 -1.91
N ALA A 102 2.52 -16.27 -1.47
CA ALA A 102 3.84 -16.56 -0.95
C ALA A 102 3.77 -17.45 0.30
N VAL A 103 2.88 -17.17 1.24
CA VAL A 103 2.70 -18.03 2.42
C VAL A 103 2.19 -19.41 2.01
N TYR A 104 1.18 -19.49 1.15
CA TYR A 104 0.59 -20.76 0.73
C TYR A 104 1.58 -21.66 -0.03
N ALA A 105 2.28 -21.12 -1.03
CA ALA A 105 3.20 -21.89 -1.87
C ALA A 105 4.48 -22.32 -1.14
N TYR A 106 4.78 -21.71 0.00
CA TYR A 106 6.06 -21.83 0.66
C TYR A 106 5.99 -22.04 2.18
N ALA A 107 4.80 -22.29 2.72
CA ALA A 107 4.62 -22.77 4.08
C ALA A 107 5.45 -24.06 4.28
N PRO A 108 6.29 -24.14 5.34
CA PRO A 108 6.93 -25.39 5.71
C PRO A 108 5.85 -26.40 6.08
N GLY A 109 5.75 -27.51 5.33
CA GLY A 109 4.82 -28.58 5.65
C GLY A 109 5.24 -29.31 6.93
N SER A 110 4.50 -29.13 8.01
CA SER A 110 4.66 -29.86 9.28
C SER A 110 3.63 -30.99 9.41
N LEU A 111 3.55 -31.87 8.43
CA LEU A 111 2.66 -33.05 8.46
C LEU A 111 3.40 -34.39 8.25
N ASN A 112 4.71 -34.44 8.53
CA ASN A 112 5.51 -35.67 8.35
C ASN A 112 6.18 -36.22 9.63
N ASP A 113 5.96 -35.64 10.81
CA ASP A 113 6.65 -36.09 12.04
C ASP A 113 5.89 -37.13 12.88
N SER A 114 4.64 -37.46 12.54
CA SER A 114 3.80 -38.37 13.36
C SER A 114 3.64 -39.79 12.79
N ALA A 115 4.22 -40.09 11.63
CA ALA A 115 4.01 -41.36 10.91
C ALA A 115 5.15 -42.38 11.06
N THR A 116 6.16 -42.11 11.90
CA THR A 116 7.32 -42.99 12.10
C THR A 116 7.62 -43.27 13.57
N ALA A 117 6.63 -43.18 14.46
CA ALA A 117 6.74 -43.63 15.85
C ALA A 117 5.93 -44.92 16.03
N ASP A 118 6.37 -45.98 15.34
CA ASP A 118 6.02 -47.37 15.62
C ASP A 118 7.19 -48.04 16.35
#